data_AF-A0A1T0CSX5-F1
#
_entry.id   AF-A0A1T0CSX5-F1
#
_cell.length_a   1.000
_cell.length_b   1.000
_cell.length_c   1.000
_cell.angle_alpha   90.00
_cell.angle_beta   90.00
_cell.angle_gamma   90.00
#
_symmetry.space_group_name_H-M   'P 1'
#
loop_
_entity.id
_entity.type
_entity.pdbx_description
1 polymer ?
#
loop_
_entity_poly.entity_id
_entity_poly.type
_entity_poly.pdbx_seq_one_letter_code
_entity_poly.pdbx_strand_id
1 'polypeptide(L)'
;MGVALNSPVYPDATAALRHYLANSGENYQIDLEGLMKDSGIAPIVQKEINEAQLFIEENLTSKGVIDFHSTGASGATADSRNWYYATGGVLLYGGGRATHDGKGNYSMDFNLMSFDRYNWDGNKQTLILDRFVITDDQLGAMHRAGIAKEYNMYGAVPLTIT
;
A
#
# COMPACT_ATOMS: atom_id res chain seq x y z
N MET A 1 18.71 -8.28 -26.15
CA MET A 1 19.25 -7.01 -25.61
C MET A 1 18.25 -6.48 -24.60
N GLY A 2 18.51 -6.64 -23.31
CA GLY A 2 17.63 -6.11 -22.26
C GLY A 2 17.97 -4.65 -22.00
N VAL A 3 17.00 -3.75 -22.17
CA VAL A 3 17.15 -2.35 -21.74
C VAL A 3 17.11 -2.35 -20.21
N ALA A 4 18.21 -1.95 -19.58
CA ALA A 4 18.23 -1.74 -18.14
C ALA A 4 17.35 -0.53 -17.80
N LEU A 5 16.11 -0.78 -17.38
CA LEU A 5 15.18 0.24 -16.91
C LEU A 5 15.59 0.84 -15.55
N ASN A 6 16.87 0.98 -15.19
CA ASN A 6 17.26 1.65 -13.93
C ASN A 6 17.06 3.17 -14.09
N SER A 7 15.83 3.66 -13.88
CA SER A 7 15.60 5.10 -13.74
C SER A 7 15.88 5.52 -12.29
N PRO A 8 16.95 6.28 -12.00
CA PRO A 8 17.22 6.76 -10.64
C PRO A 8 16.17 7.77 -10.14
N VAL A 9 15.27 8.23 -11.02
CA VAL A 9 14.25 9.24 -10.72
C VAL A 9 13.00 8.60 -10.09
N TYR A 10 12.65 7.36 -10.46
CA TYR A 10 11.45 6.64 -9.96
C TYR A 10 11.77 5.17 -9.68
N PRO A 11 12.50 4.86 -8.59
CA PRO A 11 12.97 3.51 -8.30
C PRO A 11 11.83 2.49 -8.07
N ASP A 12 10.78 2.87 -7.35
CA ASP A 12 9.67 1.97 -7.02
C ASP A 12 8.76 1.70 -8.22
N ALA A 13 8.44 2.74 -9.00
CA ALA A 13 7.71 2.59 -10.26
C ALA A 13 8.42 1.62 -11.21
N THR A 14 9.73 1.80 -11.29
CA THR A 14 10.62 1.00 -12.12
C THR A 14 10.66 -0.46 -11.65
N ALA A 15 10.71 -0.69 -10.33
CA ALA A 15 10.75 -2.02 -9.76
C ALA A 15 9.42 -2.75 -10.00
N ALA A 16 8.29 -2.08 -9.77
CA ALA A 16 6.95 -2.60 -10.04
C ALA A 16 6.77 -3.00 -11.53
N LEU A 17 7.08 -2.09 -12.46
CA LEU A 17 6.98 -2.39 -13.88
C LEU A 17 7.92 -3.52 -14.31
N ARG A 18 9.12 -3.62 -13.73
CA ARG A 18 10.02 -4.73 -14.03
C ARG A 18 9.53 -6.06 -13.51
N HIS A 19 8.92 -6.08 -12.32
CA HIS A 19 8.29 -7.28 -11.78
C HIS A 19 7.15 -7.76 -12.69
N TYR A 20 6.33 -6.84 -13.17
CA TYR A 20 5.28 -7.11 -14.16
C TYR A 20 5.85 -7.76 -15.45
N LEU A 21 6.89 -7.15 -16.02
CA LEU A 21 7.54 -7.61 -17.26
C LEU A 21 8.36 -8.89 -17.08
N ALA A 22 8.78 -9.23 -15.86
CA ALA A 22 9.45 -10.49 -15.55
C ALA A 22 8.49 -11.70 -15.65
N ASN A 23 7.17 -11.46 -15.71
CA ASN A 23 6.15 -12.44 -16.02
C ASN A 23 6.02 -13.60 -15.01
N SER A 24 6.49 -13.43 -13.77
CA SER A 24 6.37 -14.48 -12.74
C SER A 24 4.96 -14.53 -12.13
N GLY A 25 4.34 -13.36 -11.93
CA GLY A 25 3.07 -13.22 -11.20
C GLY A 25 3.20 -13.43 -9.70
N GLU A 26 4.42 -13.51 -9.19
CA GLU A 26 4.68 -13.64 -7.75
C GLU A 26 4.21 -12.39 -7.00
N ASN A 27 3.82 -12.57 -5.74
CA ASN A 27 3.47 -11.44 -4.89
C ASN A 27 4.65 -10.47 -4.76
N TYR A 28 4.35 -9.18 -4.72
CA TYR A 28 5.35 -8.12 -4.60
C TYR A 28 5.16 -7.38 -3.26
N GLN A 29 6.23 -7.30 -2.47
CA GLN A 29 6.20 -6.54 -1.22
C GLN A 29 6.58 -5.08 -1.52
N ILE A 30 5.69 -4.14 -1.21
CA ILE A 30 5.95 -2.71 -1.34
C ILE A 30 6.68 -2.19 -0.09
N ASP A 31 7.54 -1.19 -0.28
CA ASP A 31 8.10 -0.41 0.82
C ASP A 31 7.05 0.59 1.33
N LEU A 32 6.18 0.12 2.22
CA LEU A 32 5.11 0.93 2.78
C LEU A 32 5.65 2.08 3.65
N GLU A 33 6.81 1.90 4.31
CA GLU A 33 7.46 2.99 5.06
C GLU A 33 7.95 4.09 4.10
N GLY A 34 8.59 3.71 3.00
CA GLY A 34 9.00 4.62 1.92
C GLY A 34 7.80 5.36 1.31
N LEU A 35 6.70 4.67 1.06
CA LEU A 35 5.45 5.27 0.56
C LEU A 35 4.91 6.31 1.54
N MET A 36 4.85 5.98 2.84
CA MET A 36 4.41 6.90 3.90
C MET A 36 5.29 8.15 4.01
N LYS A 37 6.60 8.00 3.77
CA LYS A 37 7.56 9.10 3.83
C LYS A 37 7.50 10.02 2.60
N ASP A 38 7.30 9.43 1.44
CA ASP A 38 7.42 10.13 0.16
C ASP A 38 6.07 10.62 -0.39
N SER A 39 4.94 10.18 0.17
CA SER A 39 3.59 10.51 -0.30
C SER A 39 2.72 11.11 0.80
N GLY A 40 1.75 11.95 0.43
CA GLY A 40 0.79 12.62 1.30
C GLY A 40 -0.28 11.72 1.94
N ILE A 41 0.04 10.45 2.23
CA ILE A 41 -0.92 9.47 2.79
C ILE A 41 -1.02 9.54 4.32
N ALA A 42 -0.20 10.37 4.99
CA ALA A 42 -0.24 10.54 6.44
C ALA A 42 -1.65 10.79 7.03
N PRO A 43 -2.55 11.57 6.39
CA PRO A 43 -3.91 11.77 6.90
C PRO A 43 -4.73 10.48 6.98
N ILE A 44 -4.60 9.57 6.01
CA ILE A 44 -5.33 8.29 6.05
C ILE A 44 -4.72 7.31 7.04
N VAL A 45 -3.40 7.35 7.25
CA VAL A 45 -2.73 6.60 8.31
C VAL A 45 -3.24 7.06 9.68
N GLN A 46 -3.27 8.38 9.92
CA GLN A 46 -3.75 8.93 11.18
C GLN A 46 -5.23 8.61 11.41
N LYS A 47 -6.03 8.59 10.35
CA LYS A 47 -7.43 8.18 10.42
C LYS A 47 -7.56 6.73 10.92
N GLU A 48 -6.84 5.78 10.34
CA GLU A 48 -6.88 4.36 10.78
C GLU A 48 -6.44 4.21 12.25
N ILE A 49 -5.41 4.96 12.67
CA ILE A 49 -4.95 4.96 14.08
C ILE A 49 -6.04 5.52 15.01
N ASN A 50 -6.66 6.64 14.64
CA ASN A 50 -7.69 7.27 15.47
C ASN A 50 -8.93 6.38 15.60
N GLU A 51 -9.34 5.71 14.52
CA GLU A 51 -10.46 4.76 14.55
C GLU A 51 -10.16 3.57 15.47
N ALA A 52 -8.92 3.05 15.45
CA ALA A 52 -8.48 2.02 16.38
C ALA A 52 -8.48 2.51 17.84
N GLN A 53 -7.98 3.72 18.10
CA GLN A 53 -7.99 4.32 19.44
C GLN A 53 -9.41 4.46 19.99
N LEU A 54 -10.34 4.99 19.20
CA LEU A 54 -11.76 5.11 19.58
C LEU A 54 -12.36 3.74 19.90
N PHE A 55 -12.12 2.75 19.05
CA PHE A 55 -12.58 1.38 19.30
C PHE A 55 -12.04 0.82 20.63
N ILE A 56 -10.75 1.04 20.92
CA ILE A 56 -10.11 0.56 22.15
C ILE A 56 -10.70 1.27 23.38
N GLU A 57 -10.86 2.59 23.34
CA GLU A 57 -11.43 3.37 24.44
C GLU A 57 -12.87 2.94 24.76
N GLU A 58 -13.67 2.62 23.74
CA GLU A 58 -15.05 2.15 23.90
C GLU A 58 -15.15 0.72 24.43
N ASN A 59 -14.20 -0.16 24.08
CA ASN A 59 -14.30 -1.60 24.31
C ASN A 59 -13.35 -2.16 25.39
N LEU A 60 -12.31 -1.44 25.78
CA LEU A 60 -11.31 -1.85 26.78
C LEU A 60 -11.32 -0.92 28.01
N THR A 61 -12.47 -0.77 28.65
CA THR A 61 -12.68 0.19 29.75
C THR A 61 -12.08 -0.23 31.10
N SER A 62 -11.53 -1.44 31.21
CA SER A 62 -10.93 -1.99 32.43
C SER A 62 -9.62 -2.69 32.12
N LYS A 63 -8.84 -3.04 33.16
CA LYS A 63 -7.55 -3.70 32.97
C LYS A 63 -7.70 -4.95 32.10
N GLY A 64 -6.97 -5.03 31.00
CA GLY A 64 -7.09 -6.15 30.08
C GLY A 64 -6.35 -5.94 28.77
N VAL A 65 -6.65 -6.83 27.82
CA VAL A 65 -6.09 -6.84 26.47
C VAL A 65 -7.23 -7.07 25.48
N ILE A 66 -7.18 -6.41 24.33
CA ILE A 66 -8.08 -6.66 23.20
C ILE A 66 -7.28 -6.78 21.91
N ASP A 67 -7.64 -7.76 21.07
CA ASP A 67 -7.18 -7.87 19.69
C ASP A 67 -8.21 -7.20 18.78
N PHE A 68 -7.77 -6.45 17.78
CA PHE A 68 -8.65 -5.69 16.88
C PHE A 68 -8.15 -5.71 15.43
N HIS A 69 -9.05 -5.45 14.50
CA HIS A 69 -8.75 -5.27 13.08
C HIS A 69 -9.76 -4.30 12.46
N SER A 70 -9.32 -3.50 11.48
CA SER A 70 -10.20 -2.65 10.69
C SER A 70 -11.19 -3.54 9.92
N THR A 71 -12.47 -3.13 9.88
CA THR A 71 -13.51 -3.82 9.10
C THR A 71 -13.57 -3.38 7.64
N GLY A 72 -12.73 -2.41 7.26
CA GLY A 72 -12.62 -1.86 5.91
C GLY A 72 -11.25 -1.25 5.70
N ALA A 73 -10.98 -0.81 4.46
CA ALA A 73 -9.75 -0.14 4.11
C ALA A 73 -10.01 1.33 3.73
N SER A 74 -9.10 2.22 4.13
CA SER A 74 -9.07 3.62 3.69
C SER A 74 -8.15 3.78 2.48
N GLY A 75 -8.67 4.42 1.42
CA GLY A 75 -7.94 4.65 0.18
C GLY A 75 -7.40 6.07 0.04
N ALA A 76 -6.21 6.20 -0.54
CA ALA A 76 -5.68 7.48 -1.04
C ALA A 76 -4.93 7.28 -2.36
N THR A 77 -4.92 8.31 -3.21
CA THR A 77 -4.04 8.36 -4.37
C THR A 77 -2.62 8.68 -3.90
N ALA A 78 -1.62 7.99 -4.45
CA ALA A 78 -0.24 8.37 -4.23
C ALA A 78 0.06 9.65 -5.02
N ASP A 79 0.53 10.70 -4.34
CA ASP A 79 0.78 12.02 -4.92
C ASP A 79 2.24 12.21 -5.39
N SER A 80 3.16 11.37 -4.93
CA SER A 80 4.50 11.23 -5.51
C SER A 80 4.42 10.53 -6.86
N ARG A 81 5.07 11.09 -7.90
CA ARG A 81 5.13 10.45 -9.24
C ARG A 81 5.73 9.04 -9.18
N ASN A 82 6.70 8.80 -8.29
CA ASN A 82 7.29 7.49 -8.11
C ASN A 82 6.24 6.47 -7.65
N TRP A 83 5.51 6.79 -6.59
CA TRP A 83 4.50 5.91 -6.01
C TRP A 83 3.21 5.85 -6.85
N TYR A 84 2.83 6.95 -7.49
CA TYR A 84 1.72 6.98 -8.44
C TYR A 84 1.92 6.00 -9.60
N TYR A 85 3.13 5.91 -10.17
CA TYR A 85 3.40 4.92 -11.22
C TYR A 85 3.63 3.51 -10.68
N ALA A 86 4.01 3.36 -9.40
CA ALA A 86 4.22 2.07 -8.77
C ALA A 86 2.92 1.38 -8.37
N THR A 87 1.97 2.12 -7.82
CA THR A 87 0.72 1.57 -7.24
C THR A 87 -0.53 2.33 -7.65
N GLY A 88 -0.41 3.58 -8.14
CA GLY A 88 -1.55 4.46 -8.46
C GLY A 88 -2.20 5.06 -7.21
N GLY A 89 -2.68 4.19 -6.33
CA GLY A 89 -3.17 4.53 -5.00
C GLY A 89 -2.66 3.55 -3.96
N VAL A 90 -3.17 3.70 -2.75
CA VAL A 90 -2.93 2.78 -1.65
C VAL A 90 -4.24 2.55 -0.91
N LEU A 91 -4.53 1.29 -0.59
CA LEU A 91 -5.54 0.90 0.38
C LEU A 91 -4.83 0.52 1.67
N LEU A 92 -5.22 1.14 2.77
CA LEU A 92 -4.67 0.89 4.10
C LEU A 92 -5.73 0.32 5.03
N TYR A 93 -5.32 -0.63 5.85
CA TYR A 93 -6.14 -1.18 6.92
C TYR A 93 -5.25 -1.53 8.11
N GLY A 94 -5.80 -1.43 9.31
CA GLY A 94 -5.08 -1.63 10.56
C GLY A 94 -5.49 -2.89 11.30
N GLY A 95 -4.65 -3.33 12.23
CA GLY A 95 -5.00 -4.35 13.19
C GLY A 95 -3.90 -4.56 14.19
N GLY A 96 -4.21 -5.11 15.34
CA GLY A 96 -3.24 -5.17 16.41
C GLY A 96 -3.78 -5.65 17.73
N ARG A 97 -3.00 -5.35 18.77
CA ARG A 97 -3.29 -5.68 20.15
C ARG A 97 -3.14 -4.43 21.00
N ALA A 98 -4.16 -4.16 21.82
CA ALA A 98 -4.13 -3.08 22.79
C ALA A 98 -4.20 -3.62 24.21
N THR A 99 -3.53 -2.93 25.13
CA THR A 99 -3.48 -3.23 26.56
C THR A 99 -3.90 -2.01 27.35
N HIS A 100 -4.72 -2.21 28.38
CA HIS A 100 -5.05 -1.19 29.38
C HIS A 100 -4.52 -1.63 30.75
N ASP A 101 -3.78 -0.77 31.42
CA ASP A 101 -3.08 -1.12 32.67
C ASP A 101 -3.98 -1.08 33.92
N GLY A 102 -5.23 -0.61 33.79
CA GLY A 102 -6.17 -0.42 34.89
C GLY A 102 -5.97 0.87 35.67
N LYS A 103 -5.01 1.71 35.27
CA LYS A 103 -4.69 3.02 35.86
C LYS A 103 -4.96 4.17 34.88
N GLY A 104 -5.58 3.87 33.74
CA GLY A 104 -5.93 4.84 32.70
C GLY A 104 -4.90 4.94 31.57
N ASN A 105 -3.85 4.11 31.55
CA ASN A 105 -2.89 4.10 30.45
C ASN A 105 -3.22 2.98 29.46
N TYR A 106 -3.11 3.30 28.17
CA TYR A 106 -3.25 2.35 27.07
C TYR A 106 -1.91 2.18 26.35
N SER A 107 -1.67 1.01 25.79
CA SER A 107 -0.59 0.79 24.83
C SER A 107 -1.12 -0.09 23.70
N MET A 108 -0.75 0.22 22.47
CA MET A 108 -1.24 -0.43 21.27
C MET A 108 -0.08 -0.81 20.36
N ASP A 109 0.06 -2.10 20.09
CA ASP A 109 0.87 -2.63 19.00
C ASP A 109 -0.03 -2.68 17.76
N PHE A 110 0.19 -1.78 16.82
CA PHE A 110 -0.63 -1.58 15.63
C PHE A 110 0.16 -1.95 14.38
N ASN A 111 -0.32 -2.91 13.61
CA ASN A 111 0.20 -3.20 12.28
C ASN A 111 -0.64 -2.44 11.26
N LEU A 112 -0.01 -1.52 10.54
CA LEU A 112 -0.58 -0.91 9.34
C LEU A 112 -0.29 -1.81 8.16
N MET A 113 -1.31 -2.18 7.39
CA MET A 113 -1.18 -3.06 6.25
C MET A 113 -1.72 -2.41 4.98
N SER A 114 -1.20 -2.85 3.84
CA SER A 114 -1.70 -2.47 2.53
C SER A 114 -1.83 -3.71 1.64
N PHE A 115 -2.87 -3.71 0.81
CA PHE A 115 -3.08 -4.69 -0.24
C PHE A 115 -3.61 -4.00 -1.49
N ASP A 116 -3.05 -4.35 -2.64
CA ASP A 116 -3.55 -3.90 -3.93
C ASP A 116 -3.20 -4.94 -5.02
N ARG A 117 -3.76 -4.78 -6.21
CA ARG A 117 -3.41 -5.58 -7.39
C ARG A 117 -2.76 -4.69 -8.43
N TYR A 118 -1.58 -5.07 -8.90
CA TYR A 118 -0.97 -4.44 -10.07
C TYR A 118 -1.61 -5.01 -11.34
N ASN A 119 -2.76 -4.45 -11.73
CA ASN A 119 -3.56 -4.85 -12.87
C ASN A 119 -3.72 -3.73 -13.90
N TRP A 120 -3.95 -4.14 -15.15
CA TRP A 120 -4.15 -3.24 -16.31
C TRP A 120 -5.41 -3.66 -17.06
N ASP A 121 -6.53 -3.72 -16.35
CA ASP A 121 -7.84 -4.20 -16.84
C ASP A 121 -8.84 -3.06 -17.10
N GLY A 122 -8.40 -1.80 -17.02
CA GLY A 122 -9.22 -0.62 -17.22
C GLY A 122 -9.21 -0.04 -18.64
N ASN A 123 -9.81 1.15 -18.75
CA ASN A 123 -9.80 1.99 -19.95
C ASN A 123 -8.97 3.26 -19.73
N LYS A 124 -8.01 3.24 -18.80
CA LYS A 124 -7.20 4.41 -18.45
C LYS A 124 -5.97 4.49 -19.36
N GLN A 125 -5.33 5.64 -19.31
CA GLN A 125 -4.04 5.88 -19.93
C GLN A 125 -3.15 6.64 -18.95
N THR A 126 -1.88 6.27 -18.93
CA THR A 126 -0.87 6.91 -18.10
C THR A 126 0.15 7.60 -19.00
N LEU A 127 0.34 8.89 -18.78
CA LEU A 127 1.39 9.66 -19.44
C LEU A 127 2.70 9.46 -18.67
N ILE A 128 3.58 8.61 -19.18
CA ILE A 128 4.89 8.37 -18.59
C ILE A 128 5.88 9.44 -19.05
N LEU A 129 6.53 10.09 -18.08
CA LEU A 129 7.57 11.10 -18.28
C LEU A 129 7.13 12.26 -19.18
N ASP A 130 5.84 12.60 -19.17
CA ASP A 130 5.26 13.66 -20.00
C ASP A 130 5.47 13.45 -21.51
N ARG A 131 5.75 12.21 -21.95
CA ARG A 131 6.19 11.89 -23.33
C ARG A 131 5.51 10.69 -23.96
N PHE A 132 5.26 9.64 -23.17
CA PHE A 132 4.75 8.38 -23.69
C PHE A 132 3.40 8.07 -23.07
N VAL A 133 2.38 7.92 -23.90
CA VAL A 133 1.07 7.44 -23.45
C VAL A 133 1.10 5.92 -23.49
N ILE A 134 0.93 5.30 -22.32
CA ILE A 134 0.71 3.87 -22.19
C ILE A 134 -0.74 3.68 -21.77
N THR A 135 -1.48 2.86 -22.51
CA THR A 135 -2.87 2.54 -22.14
C THR A 135 -2.94 1.25 -21.34
N ASP A 136 -3.97 1.13 -20.51
CA ASP A 136 -4.25 -0.10 -19.79
C ASP A 136 -4.38 -1.28 -20.75
N ASP A 137 -5.07 -1.10 -21.90
CA ASP A 137 -5.24 -2.19 -22.87
C ASP A 137 -3.91 -2.68 -23.47
N GLN A 138 -2.92 -1.79 -23.65
CA GLN A 138 -1.59 -2.20 -24.15
C GLN A 138 -0.89 -3.14 -23.17
N LEU A 139 -0.85 -2.79 -21.88
CA LEU A 139 -0.24 -3.64 -20.87
C LEU A 139 -1.12 -4.86 -20.59
N GLY A 140 -2.43 -4.70 -20.44
CA GLY A 140 -3.38 -5.82 -20.33
C GLY A 140 -3.23 -6.83 -21.48
N ALA A 141 -2.96 -6.40 -22.71
CA ALA A 141 -2.69 -7.28 -23.83
C ALA A 141 -1.39 -8.08 -23.65
N MET A 142 -0.33 -7.49 -23.07
CA MET A 142 0.89 -8.23 -22.72
C MET A 142 0.60 -9.33 -21.70
N HIS A 143 -0.25 -9.05 -20.71
CA HIS A 143 -0.71 -10.06 -19.76
C HIS A 143 -1.46 -11.20 -20.46
N ARG A 144 -2.44 -10.87 -21.29
CA ARG A 144 -3.26 -11.85 -22.01
C ARG A 144 -2.44 -12.67 -23.00
N ALA A 145 -1.41 -12.08 -23.60
CA ALA A 145 -0.47 -12.76 -24.48
C ALA A 145 0.55 -13.64 -23.72
N GLY A 146 0.59 -13.57 -22.38
CA GLY A 146 1.48 -14.38 -21.55
C GLY A 146 2.93 -13.93 -21.57
N ILE A 147 3.21 -12.68 -21.96
CA ILE A 147 4.56 -12.09 -21.99
C ILE A 147 4.84 -11.13 -20.83
N ALA A 148 3.85 -10.89 -19.99
CA ALA A 148 3.94 -10.18 -18.72
C ALA A 148 2.86 -10.70 -17.75
N LYS A 149 2.99 -10.46 -16.45
CA LYS A 149 2.04 -11.01 -15.47
C LYS A 149 1.65 -9.96 -14.44
N GLU A 150 0.35 -9.74 -14.28
CA GLU A 150 -0.22 -9.01 -13.15
C GLU A 150 0.04 -9.78 -11.86
N TYR A 151 0.12 -9.05 -10.75
CA TYR A 151 0.46 -9.61 -9.45
C TYR A 151 -0.22 -8.85 -8.32
N ASN A 152 -0.18 -9.46 -7.13
CA ASN A 152 -0.66 -8.83 -5.91
C ASN A 152 0.47 -8.07 -5.21
N MET A 153 0.14 -6.91 -4.65
CA MET A 153 1.02 -6.05 -3.88
C MET A 153 0.62 -6.09 -2.40
N TYR A 154 1.60 -6.17 -1.51
CA TYR A 154 1.38 -6.17 -0.06
C TYR A 154 2.40 -5.30 0.64
N GLY A 155 1.98 -4.56 1.66
CA GLY A 155 2.86 -3.78 2.54
C GLY A 155 2.44 -3.95 3.99
N ALA A 156 3.38 -3.90 4.92
CA ALA A 156 3.10 -3.92 6.35
C ALA A 156 4.15 -3.12 7.13
N VAL A 157 3.69 -2.31 8.09
CA VAL A 157 4.54 -1.54 9.00
C VAL A 157 4.02 -1.68 10.43
N PRO A 158 4.82 -2.22 11.36
CA PRO A 158 4.46 -2.23 12.77
C PRO A 158 4.69 -0.84 13.40
N LEU A 159 3.71 -0.38 14.17
CA LEU A 159 3.70 0.89 14.90
C LEU A 159 3.40 0.60 16.37
N THR A 160 4.15 1.20 17.29
CA THR A 160 3.83 1.16 18.72
C THR A 160 3.30 2.52 19.15
N ILE A 161 2.12 2.52 19.76
CA ILE A 161 1.41 3.72 20.23
C ILE A 161 1.17 3.59 21.72
N THR A 162 1.50 4.62 22.50
CA THR A 162 1.41 4.68 23.97
C THR A 162 0.72 5.94 24.41
#